data_AF-A0A7X3NSP7-F1
#
_entry.id   AF-A0A7X3NSP7-F1
#
_cell.length_a   1.000
_cell.length_b   1.000
_cell.length_c   1.000
_cell.angle_alpha   90.00
_cell.angle_beta   90.00
_cell.angle_gamma   90.00
#
_symmetry.space_group_name_H-M   'P 1'
#
loop_
_entity.id
_entity.type
_entity.pdbx_description
1 polymer ?
#
loop_
_entity_poly.entity_id
_entity_poly.type
_entity_poly.pdbx_seq_one_letter_code
_entity_poly.pdbx_strand_id
1 'polypeptide(L)'
;MKTMTYRGHTAEIIYSDEDECFVGHVVDPGDDIISFHGDTDAELRVAFENVVDLHIKVKEQPENPPQKHFAGRLLLRLRQALHL
;
A
#
# COMPACT_ATOMS: atom_id res chain seq x y z
N MET A 1 2.38 -4.73 17.07
CA MET A 1 2.85 -4.35 15.73
C MET A 1 2.88 -5.59 14.87
N LYS A 2 2.29 -5.54 13.68
CA LYS A 2 2.31 -6.63 12.71
C LYS A 2 3.24 -6.23 11.57
N THR A 3 3.98 -7.17 11.00
CA THR A 3 4.86 -6.90 9.87
C THR A 3 4.52 -7.79 8.69
N MET A 4 4.79 -7.31 7.49
CA MET A 4 4.63 -8.05 6.24
C MET A 4 5.90 -7.94 5.42
N THR A 5 6.27 -9.01 4.74
CA THR A 5 7.42 -9.03 3.84
C THR A 5 7.00 -9.50 2.45
N TYR A 6 7.57 -8.89 1.41
CA TYR A 6 7.34 -9.22 0.01
C TYR A 6 8.49 -8.70 -0.86
N ARG A 7 9.06 -9.56 -1.71
CA ARG A 7 10.20 -9.24 -2.61
C ARG A 7 11.39 -8.55 -1.92
N GLY A 8 11.66 -8.88 -0.67
CA GLY A 8 12.75 -8.26 0.12
C GLY A 8 12.39 -6.93 0.77
N HIS A 9 11.21 -6.38 0.49
CA HIS A 9 10.66 -5.23 1.17
C HIS A 9 9.92 -5.66 2.44
N THR A 10 9.98 -4.83 3.48
CA THR A 10 9.28 -5.03 4.75
C THR A 10 8.30 -3.89 4.97
N ALA A 11 7.11 -4.19 5.48
CA ALA A 11 6.14 -3.21 5.90
C ALA A 11 5.71 -3.42 7.36
N GLU A 12 5.50 -2.31 8.06
CA GLU A 12 4.96 -2.27 9.42
C GLU A 12 3.49 -1.85 9.38
N ILE A 13 2.63 -2.65 10.00
CA ILE A 13 1.19 -2.44 10.07
C ILE A 13 0.82 -1.95 11.46
N ILE A 14 0.11 -0.82 11.49
CA ILE A 14 -0.39 -0.14 12.67
C ILE A 14 -1.88 0.13 12.47
N TYR A 15 -2.68 0.01 13.53
CA TYR A 15 -4.08 0.42 13.49
C TYR A 15 -4.19 1.93 13.73
N SER A 16 -4.94 2.64 12.90
CA SER A 16 -5.26 4.06 13.07
C SER A 16 -6.66 4.18 13.66
N ASP A 17 -6.77 4.68 14.89
CA ASP A 17 -8.07 5.03 15.50
C ASP A 17 -8.74 6.20 14.78
N GLU A 18 -7.97 7.09 14.14
CA GLU A 18 -8.50 8.25 13.39
C GLU A 18 -9.17 7.81 12.07
N ASP A 19 -8.57 6.85 11.37
CA ASP A 19 -9.06 6.36 10.08
C ASP A 19 -9.89 5.07 10.21
N GLU A 20 -10.05 4.54 11.43
CA GLU A 20 -10.73 3.26 11.75
C GLU A 20 -10.23 2.07 10.90
N CYS A 21 -8.96 2.09 10.46
CA CYS A 21 -8.39 1.07 9.58
C CYS A 21 -6.92 0.76 9.89
N PHE A 22 -6.40 -0.31 9.28
CA PHE A 22 -4.98 -0.62 9.37
C PHE A 22 -4.19 0.13 8.31
N VAL A 23 -3.09 0.73 8.73
CA VAL A 23 -2.14 1.46 7.89
C VAL A 23 -0.82 0.72 7.87
N GLY A 24 -0.34 0.39 6.68
CA GLY A 24 0.96 -0.20 6.42
C GLY A 24 1.98 0.82 5.93
N HIS A 25 3.20 0.77 6.46
CA HIS A 25 4.33 1.60 6.04
C HIS A 25 5.46 0.72 5.57
N VAL A 26 5.91 0.90 4.32
CA VAL A 26 7.07 0.19 3.78
C VAL A 26 8.35 0.81 4.36
N VAL A 27 9.15 -0.04 5.00
CA VAL A 27 10.45 0.29 5.58
C VAL A 27 11.51 -0.13 4.57
N ASP A 28 11.69 0.66 3.52
CA ASP A 28 12.76 0.46 2.52
C ASP A 28 13.97 1.36 2.84
N PRO A 29 15.22 0.87 2.71
CA PRO A 29 16.40 1.69 2.81
C PRO A 29 16.56 2.57 1.55
N GLY A 30 15.85 3.71 1.55
CA GLY A 30 15.86 4.73 0.51
C GLY A 30 14.63 5.61 0.69
N ASP A 31 14.79 6.94 0.58
CA ASP A 31 13.86 8.00 1.03
C ASP A 31 12.36 7.91 0.65
N ASP A 32 11.93 6.94 -0.16
CA ASP A 32 10.52 6.78 -0.53
C ASP A 32 9.72 6.10 0.58
N ILE A 33 9.04 6.92 1.38
CA ILE A 33 8.02 6.45 2.31
C ILE A 33 6.79 6.05 1.50
N ILE A 34 6.53 4.75 1.39
CA ILE A 34 5.33 4.22 0.74
C ILE A 34 4.36 3.68 1.79
N SER A 35 3.13 4.18 1.80
CA SER A 35 2.08 3.75 2.72
C SER A 35 0.88 3.17 1.98
N PHE A 36 0.19 2.25 2.63
CA PHE A 36 -1.03 1.60 2.15
C PHE A 36 -1.99 1.39 3.32
N HIS A 37 -3.26 1.14 3.03
CA HIS A 37 -4.27 0.88 4.05
C HIS A 37 -5.14 -0.32 3.67
N GLY A 38 -5.80 -0.91 4.65
CA GLY A 38 -6.76 -1.99 4.45
C GLY A 38 -7.53 -2.29 5.73
N ASP A 39 -8.72 -2.86 5.57
CA ASP A 39 -9.57 -3.24 6.70
C ASP A 39 -9.34 -4.69 7.11
N THR A 40 -8.76 -5.49 6.22
CA THR A 40 -8.43 -6.90 6.45
C THR A 40 -7.00 -7.25 6.08
N ASP A 41 -6.51 -8.35 6.63
CA ASP A 41 -5.18 -8.89 6.33
C ASP A 41 -4.98 -9.21 4.83
N ALA A 42 -6.05 -9.64 4.15
CA ALA A 42 -6.01 -9.94 2.72
C ALA A 42 -5.87 -8.66 1.88
N GLU A 43 -6.62 -7.61 2.23
CA GLU A 43 -6.53 -6.30 1.57
C GLU A 43 -5.16 -5.66 1.78
N LEU A 44 -4.64 -5.70 3.01
CA LEU A 44 -3.30 -5.21 3.32
C LEU A 44 -2.23 -5.94 2.50
N ARG A 45 -2.35 -7.27 2.35
CA ARG A 45 -1.40 -8.07 1.55
C ARG A 45 -1.43 -7.62 0.09
N VAL A 46 -2.61 -7.52 -0.52
CA VAL A 46 -2.76 -7.12 -1.92
C VAL A 46 -2.30 -5.68 -2.13
N ALA A 47 -2.65 -4.77 -1.23
CA ALA A 47 -2.23 -3.38 -1.29
C ALA A 47 -0.70 -3.25 -1.19
N PHE A 48 -0.08 -4.00 -0.28
CA PHE A 48 1.38 -4.03 -0.12
C PHE A 48 2.09 -4.56 -1.38
N GLU A 49 1.64 -5.70 -1.92
CA GLU A 49 2.24 -6.29 -3.13
C GLU A 49 2.15 -5.35 -4.33
N ASN A 50 0.98 -4.73 -4.55
CA ASN A 50 0.78 -3.78 -5.64
C ASN A 50 1.70 -2.56 -5.54
N VAL A 51 1.85 -2.03 -4.32
CA VAL A 51 2.68 -0.86 -4.05
C VAL A 51 4.17 -1.17 -4.28
N VAL A 52 4.63 -2.33 -3.81
CA VAL A 52 6.02 -2.79 -4.04
C VAL A 52 6.28 -3.06 -5.51
N ASP A 53 5.37 -3.73 -6.21
CA ASP A 53 5.54 -4.03 -7.64
C ASP A 53 5.55 -2.76 -8.49
N LEU A 54 4.73 -1.75 -8.12
CA LEU A 54 4.76 -0.44 -8.77
C LEU A 54 6.09 0.28 -8.51
N HIS A 55 6.61 0.25 -7.28
CA HIS A 55 7.90 0.84 -6.92
C HIS A 55 9.05 0.26 -7.75
N ILE A 56 9.11 -1.07 -7.85
CA ILE A 56 10.11 -1.77 -8.67
C ILE A 56 9.97 -1.34 -10.13
N LYS A 57 8.74 -1.34 -10.68
CA LYS A 57 8.47 -0.98 -12.06
C LYS A 57 8.80 0.48 -12.40
N VAL A 58 8.66 1.40 -11.44
CA VAL A 58 9.05 2.81 -11.59
C VAL A 58 10.57 2.94 -11.60
N LYS A 59 11.28 2.22 -10.70
CA LYS A 59 12.75 2.18 -10.70
C LYS A 59 13.34 1.60 -11.98
N GLU A 60 12.64 0.64 -12.61
CA GLU A 60 13.07 0.02 -13.88
C GLU A 60 12.79 0.86 -15.14
N GLN A 61 12.04 1.97 -15.03
CA GLN A 61 11.74 2.88 -16.15
C GLN A 61 12.44 4.23 -15.96
N PRO A 62 13.68 4.40 -16.45
CA PRO A 62 14.51 5.58 -16.17
C PRO A 62 14.07 6.88 -16.87
N GLU A 63 13.05 6.87 -17.74
CA GLU A 63 12.73 8.00 -18.63
C GLU A 63 11.37 8.66 -18.45
N ASN A 64 10.66 8.44 -17.33
CA ASN A 64 9.50 9.26 -17.00
C ASN A 64 9.41 9.44 -15.47
N PRO A 65 9.58 10.65 -14.92
CA PRO A 65 9.46 10.85 -13.49
C PRO A 65 8.08 10.38 -13.06
N PRO A 66 7.95 9.59 -11.97
CA PRO A 66 6.67 9.16 -11.48
C PRO A 66 5.85 10.42 -11.24
N GLN A 67 4.84 10.65 -12.08
CA GLN A 67 3.86 11.68 -11.76
C GLN A 67 3.33 11.31 -10.39
N LYS A 68 3.45 12.26 -9.48
CA LYS A 68 3.08 12.20 -8.07
C LYS A 68 1.56 11.99 -7.94
N HIS A 69 1.09 10.83 -8.39
CA HIS A 69 -0.25 10.30 -8.32
C HIS A 69 0.02 8.87 -7.83
N PHE A 70 0.11 8.63 -6.54
CA PHE A 70 -1.05 8.27 -5.74
C PHE A 70 -0.82 8.69 -4.29
N ALA A 71 -0.84 10.01 -4.02
CA ALA A 71 -1.10 10.47 -2.67
C ALA A 71 -2.61 10.35 -2.41
N GLY A 72 -2.99 9.28 -1.69
CA GLY A 72 -4.18 9.20 -0.86
C GLY A 72 -5.48 9.78 -1.44
N ARG A 73 -6.22 8.96 -2.20
CA ARG A 73 -7.69 8.92 -2.26
C ARG A 73 -8.12 7.90 -3.31
N LEU A 74 -7.84 6.61 -3.07
CA LEU A 74 -8.71 5.61 -3.69
C LEU A 74 -9.95 5.48 -2.79
N LEU A 75 -10.92 6.37 -3.02
CA LEU A 75 -12.29 6.20 -2.52
C LEU A 75 -12.92 5.00 -3.23
N LEU A 76 -12.45 3.78 -2.97
CA LEU A 76 -13.15 2.58 -3.40
C LEU A 76 -14.08 2.13 -2.28
N ARG A 77 -15.19 2.84 -2.10
CA ARG A 77 -16.38 2.23 -1.49
C ARG A 77 -16.91 1.17 -2.47
N LEU A 78 -16.27 0.01 -2.53
CA LEU A 78 -16.84 -1.14 -3.21
C LEU A 78 -17.79 -1.85 -2.25
N ARG A 79 -18.91 -1.20 -1.94
CA ARG A 79 -20.05 -1.90 -1.34
C ARG A 79 -20.68 -2.72 -2.47
N GLN A 80 -20.10 -3.88 -2.77
CA GLN A 80 -20.79 -4.91 -3.54
C GLN A 80 -21.90 -5.48 -2.66
N ALA A 81 -23.03 -4.78 -2.60
CA ALA A 81 -24.29 -5.41 -2.22
C ALA A 81 -24.74 -6.26 -3.42
N LEU A 82 -24.11 -7.42 -3.60
CA LEU A 82 -24.68 -8.48 -4.41
C LEU A 82 -25.63 -9.26 -3.49
N HIS A 83 -26.86 -8.76 -3.33
CA HIS A 83 -27.97 -9.59 -2.90
C HIS A 83 -28.90 -9.74 -4.09
N LEU A 84 -29.10 -11.01 -4.47
CA LEU A 84 -30.04 -11.52 -5.45
C LEU A 84 -31.46 -10.95 -5.27
#